data_AF-A0A2G8HYU0-F1
#
_entry.id   AF-A0A2G8HYU0-F1
#
_cell.length_a   1.000
_cell.length_b   1.000
_cell.length_c   1.000
_cell.angle_alpha   90.00
_cell.angle_beta   90.00
_cell.angle_gamma   90.00
#
_symmetry.space_group_name_H-M   'P 1'
#
loop_
_entity.id
_entity.type
_entity.pdbx_description
1 polymer ?
#
loop_
_entity_poly.entity_id
_entity_poly.type
_entity_poly.pdbx_seq_one_letter_code
_entity_poly.pdbx_strand_id
1 'polypeptide(L)'
;MKLIISILFAISLTLSSTYADECRNAVEYQAMDILSQELNVSFEEVEIEYQITLTKTQVLTNSIEKYEALFNTYSGIYLLKMDINYSCDVIGYSNTLKY
;
A
#
# COMPACT_ATOMS: atom_id res chain seq x y z
N MET A 1 28.53 29.52 14.91
CA MET A 1 28.78 28.36 14.00
C MET A 1 27.95 27.12 14.35
N LYS A 2 27.85 26.69 15.62
CA LYS A 2 27.03 25.50 16.00
C LYS A 2 25.54 25.63 15.64
N LEU A 3 24.95 26.82 15.81
CA LEU A 3 23.53 27.08 15.55
C LEU A 3 23.11 26.94 14.07
N ILE A 4 23.98 27.31 13.14
CA ILE A 4 23.68 27.27 11.70
C ILE A 4 23.64 25.83 11.17
N ILE A 5 24.53 24.97 11.69
CA ILE A 5 24.58 23.54 11.33
C ILE A 5 23.32 22.82 11.82
N SER A 6 22.84 23.14 13.03
CA SER A 6 21.62 22.56 13.58
C SER A 6 20.36 22.93 12.78
N ILE A 7 20.29 24.15 12.25
CA ILE A 7 19.17 24.61 11.42
C ILE A 7 19.17 23.89 10.06
N LEU A 8 20.34 23.72 9.44
CA LEU A 8 20.46 22.98 8.17
C LEU A 8 20.05 21.51 8.30
N PHE A 9 20.35 20.87 9.44
CA PHE A 9 19.97 19.49 9.71
C PHE A 9 18.46 19.31 9.96
N ALA A 10 17.81 20.30 10.58
CA ALA A 10 16.36 20.29 10.77
C ALA A 10 15.60 20.43 9.44
N ILE A 11 16.11 21.26 8.51
CA ILE A 11 15.51 21.46 7.19
C ILE A 11 15.64 20.21 6.32
N SER A 12 16.78 19.50 6.36
CA SER A 12 16.94 18.26 5.59
C SER A 12 16.05 17.11 6.09
N LEU A 13 15.80 17.03 7.41
CA LEU A 13 14.89 16.04 8.00
C LEU A 13 13.41 16.30 7.67
N THR A 14 13.02 17.55 7.39
CA THR A 14 11.65 17.87 6.93
C THR A 14 11.41 17.59 5.45
N LEU A 15 12.47 17.39 4.65
CA LEU A 15 12.37 17.09 3.22
C LEU A 15 12.41 15.57 2.92
N SER A 16 12.70 14.72 3.90
CA SER A 16 12.68 13.26 3.73
C SER A 16 11.30 12.64 3.93
N SER A 17 10.32 13.39 4.48
CA SER A 17 8.94 12.93 4.64
C SER A 17 8.11 13.02 3.34
N THR A 18 8.62 13.72 2.31
CA THR A 18 7.90 13.96 1.05
C THR A 18 8.11 12.92 -0.03
N TYR A 19 8.83 11.82 0.25
CA TYR A 19 8.74 10.61 -0.58
C TYR A 19 7.74 9.64 0.05
N ALA A 20 6.54 10.15 0.36
CA ALA A 20 5.38 9.28 0.51
C ALA A 20 5.17 8.63 -0.85
N ASP A 21 5.25 7.31 -0.89
CA ASP A 21 5.02 6.50 -2.07
C ASP A 21 3.69 6.90 -2.74
N GLU A 22 3.77 7.62 -3.87
CA GLU A 22 2.66 8.39 -4.44
C GLU A 22 1.42 7.53 -4.72
N CYS A 23 1.65 6.26 -5.09
CA CYS A 23 0.58 5.31 -5.38
C CYS A 23 0.00 4.63 -4.14
N ARG A 24 0.64 4.72 -2.96
CA ARG A 24 0.30 3.90 -1.80
C ARG A 24 -1.18 3.96 -1.43
N ASN A 25 -1.75 5.16 -1.31
CA ASN A 25 -3.16 5.32 -0.93
C ASN A 25 -4.10 4.78 -2.01
N ALA A 26 -3.82 5.03 -3.29
CA ALA A 26 -4.62 4.54 -4.39
C ALA A 26 -4.61 3.01 -4.48
N VAL A 27 -3.44 2.41 -4.24
CA VAL A 27 -3.26 0.96 -4.18
C VAL A 27 -3.99 0.36 -2.98
N GLU A 28 -3.97 1.03 -1.83
CA GLU A 28 -4.67 0.60 -0.63
C GLU A 28 -6.19 0.51 -0.87
N TYR A 29 -6.79 1.55 -1.44
CA TYR A 29 -8.21 1.55 -1.76
C TYR A 29 -8.59 0.51 -2.82
N GLN A 30 -7.78 0.35 -3.87
CA GLN A 30 -8.03 -0.69 -4.87
C GLN A 30 -7.87 -2.10 -4.28
N ALA A 31 -6.95 -2.30 -3.35
CA ALA A 31 -6.81 -3.57 -2.64
C ALA A 31 -8.05 -3.90 -1.82
N MET A 32 -8.63 -2.90 -1.14
CA MET A 32 -9.87 -3.05 -0.37
C MET A 32 -11.06 -3.38 -1.28
N ASP A 33 -11.19 -2.68 -2.41
CA ASP A 33 -12.24 -2.93 -3.41
C ASP A 33 -12.15 -4.35 -3.98
N ILE A 34 -10.94 -4.78 -4.41
CA ILE A 34 -10.70 -6.15 -4.91
C ILE A 34 -11.10 -7.18 -3.86
N LEU A 35 -10.67 -7.01 -2.60
CA LEU A 35 -11.01 -7.97 -1.56
C LEU A 35 -12.52 -8.00 -1.27
N SER A 36 -13.18 -6.84 -1.28
CA SER A 36 -14.63 -6.76 -1.04
C SER A 36 -15.42 -7.56 -2.09
N GLN A 37 -14.99 -7.49 -3.36
CA GLN A 37 -15.60 -8.23 -4.46
C GLN A 37 -15.32 -9.74 -4.34
N GLU A 38 -14.08 -10.13 -4.01
CA GLU A 38 -13.68 -11.53 -3.85
C GLU A 38 -14.42 -12.24 -2.71
N LEU A 39 -14.67 -11.53 -1.61
CA LEU A 39 -15.37 -12.06 -0.44
C LEU A 39 -16.89 -11.82 -0.50
N ASN A 40 -17.38 -11.07 -1.49
CA ASN A 40 -18.77 -10.65 -1.62
C ASN A 40 -19.29 -9.94 -0.34
N VAL A 41 -18.49 -9.01 0.18
CA VAL A 41 -18.78 -8.14 1.33
C VAL A 41 -18.80 -6.68 0.89
N SER A 42 -19.23 -5.77 1.75
CA SER A 42 -19.19 -4.35 1.43
C SER A 42 -17.76 -3.81 1.51
N PHE A 43 -17.46 -2.79 0.70
CA PHE A 43 -16.21 -2.04 0.82
C PHE A 43 -16.01 -1.48 2.24
N GLU A 44 -17.08 -0.94 2.83
CA GLU A 44 -17.08 -0.39 4.19
C GLU A 44 -16.70 -1.44 5.24
N GLU A 45 -17.11 -2.70 5.07
CA GLU A 45 -16.66 -3.78 5.94
C GLU A 45 -15.14 -3.97 5.84
N VAL A 46 -14.58 -4.00 4.63
CA VAL A 46 -13.13 -4.15 4.45
C VAL A 46 -12.36 -2.95 5.03
N GLU A 47 -12.87 -1.74 4.85
CA GLU A 47 -12.24 -0.49 5.32
C GLU A 47 -12.24 -0.36 6.85
N ILE A 48 -13.34 -0.74 7.50
CA ILE A 48 -13.55 -0.51 8.94
C ILE A 48 -13.13 -1.72 9.78
N GLU A 49 -13.47 -2.92 9.32
CA GLU A 49 -13.41 -4.12 10.17
C GLU A 49 -12.10 -4.89 10.00
N TYR A 50 -11.48 -4.84 8.83
CA TYR A 50 -10.30 -5.66 8.52
C TYR A 50 -9.01 -4.90 8.74
N GLN A 51 -8.01 -5.57 9.31
CA GLN A 51 -6.68 -4.96 9.45
C GLN A 51 -5.88 -5.19 8.17
N ILE A 52 -5.48 -4.10 7.54
CA ILE A 52 -4.66 -4.12 6.33
C ILE A 52 -3.19 -3.79 6.64
N THR A 53 -2.27 -4.53 6.05
CA THR A 53 -0.85 -4.15 5.96
C THR A 53 -0.43 -4.14 4.50
N LEU A 54 -0.23 -2.94 3.95
CA LEU A 54 0.24 -2.75 2.59
C LEU A 54 1.77 -2.59 2.56
N THR A 55 2.44 -3.44 1.77
CA THR A 55 3.90 -3.43 1.60
C THR A 55 4.25 -3.35 0.13
N LYS A 56 5.02 -2.33 -0.27
CA LYS A 56 5.66 -2.29 -1.59
C LYS A 56 6.83 -3.26 -1.58
N THR A 57 6.75 -4.33 -2.38
CA THR A 57 7.71 -5.44 -2.34
C THR A 57 8.81 -5.32 -3.38
N GLN A 58 8.53 -4.71 -4.54
CA GLN A 58 9.52 -4.44 -5.57
C GLN A 58 9.22 -3.12 -6.26
N VAL A 59 10.28 -2.34 -6.50
CA VAL A 59 10.24 -1.14 -7.34
C VAL A 59 11.03 -1.44 -8.62
N LEU A 60 10.44 -1.15 -9.79
CA LEU A 60 11.12 -1.04 -11.10
C LEU A 60 11.68 -2.32 -11.75
N THR A 61 10.82 -3.00 -12.52
CA THR A 61 11.19 -3.43 -13.88
C THR A 61 10.02 -3.07 -14.81
N ASN A 62 10.27 -2.29 -15.87
CA ASN A 62 9.27 -1.87 -16.88
C ASN A 62 8.11 -0.96 -16.39
N SER A 63 8.36 -0.06 -15.43
CA SER A 63 7.33 0.86 -14.90
C SER A 63 6.15 0.16 -14.21
N ILE A 64 6.35 -1.07 -13.74
CA ILE A 64 5.41 -1.81 -12.89
C ILE A 64 6.00 -1.89 -11.48
N GLU A 65 5.18 -1.53 -10.49
CA GLU A 65 5.49 -1.65 -9.07
C GLU A 65 4.73 -2.82 -8.48
N LYS A 66 5.33 -3.54 -7.53
CA LYS A 66 4.67 -4.68 -6.88
C LYS A 66 4.32 -4.36 -5.44
N TYR A 67 3.08 -4.67 -5.10
CA TYR A 67 2.55 -4.53 -3.76
C TYR A 67 2.00 -5.85 -3.25
N GLU A 68 2.11 -6.02 -1.94
CA GLU A 68 1.44 -7.08 -1.21
C GLU A 68 0.58 -6.44 -0.11
N ALA A 69 -0.71 -6.71 -0.13
CA ALA A 69 -1.65 -6.33 0.91
C ALA A 69 -2.04 -7.58 1.70
N LEU A 70 -1.75 -7.57 3.00
CA LEU A 70 -2.18 -8.58 3.94
C LEU A 70 -3.44 -8.09 4.66
N PHE A 71 -4.53 -8.83 4.51
CA PHE A 71 -5.79 -8.55 5.18
C PHE A 71 -6.05 -9.60 6.25
N ASN A 72 -6.17 -9.15 7.48
CA ASN A 72 -6.62 -9.98 8.59
C ASN A 72 -8.12 -9.76 8.77
N THR A 73 -8.90 -10.80 8.42
CA THR A 73 -10.37 -10.78 8.45
C THR A 73 -10.87 -11.74 9.52
N TYR A 74 -12.18 -11.75 9.77
CA TYR A 74 -12.83 -12.75 10.62
C TYR A 74 -12.73 -14.18 10.09
N SER A 75 -12.59 -14.33 8.77
CA SER A 75 -12.64 -15.63 8.08
C SER A 75 -11.25 -16.24 7.82
N GLY A 76 -10.18 -15.47 8.07
CA GLY A 76 -8.82 -15.87 7.74
C GLY A 76 -7.94 -14.71 7.30
N ILE A 77 -6.71 -15.06 6.92
CA ILE A 77 -5.71 -14.10 6.44
C ILE A 77 -5.60 -14.19 4.92
N TYR A 78 -5.88 -13.09 4.22
CA TYR A 78 -5.76 -13.00 2.77
C TYR A 78 -4.49 -12.24 2.38
N LEU A 79 -3.72 -12.81 1.46
CA LEU A 79 -2.59 -12.14 0.83
C LEU A 79 -2.98 -11.78 -0.61
N LEU A 80 -3.16 -10.49 -0.85
CA LEU A 80 -3.38 -9.93 -2.18
C LEU A 80 -2.06 -9.40 -2.72
N LYS A 81 -1.57 -9.99 -3.82
CA LYS A 81 -0.41 -9.49 -4.57
C LYS A 81 -0.90 -8.69 -5.75
N MET A 82 -0.32 -7.52 -5.99
CA MET A 82 -0.78 -6.59 -7.02
C MET A 82 0.41 -6.06 -7.83
N ASP A 83 0.19 -5.93 -9.13
CA ASP A 83 1.05 -5.24 -10.08
C ASP A 83 0.42 -3.88 -10.41
N ILE A 84 1.16 -2.80 -10.18
CA ILE A 84 0.70 -1.41 -10.25
C ILE A 84 1.41 -0.68 -11.39
N ASN A 85 0.66 -0.02 -12.26
CA ASN A 85 1.25 0.79 -13.34
C ASN A 85 1.68 2.19 -12.86
N TYR A 86 2.31 2.97 -13.73
CA TYR A 86 2.73 4.35 -13.42
C TYR A 86 1.56 5.31 -13.13
N SER A 87 0.33 4.95 -13.48
CA SER A 87 -0.90 5.69 -13.19
C SER A 87 -1.51 5.32 -11.84
N CYS A 88 -0.81 4.49 -11.05
CA CYS A 88 -1.28 3.95 -9.77
C CYS A 88 -2.49 3.01 -9.86
N ASP A 89 -2.74 2.43 -11.04
CA ASP A 89 -3.82 1.45 -11.23
C ASP A 89 -3.30 0.03 -11.03
N VAL A 90 -4.11 -0.82 -10.40
CA VAL A 90 -3.89 -2.27 -10.37
C VAL A 90 -4.16 -2.84 -11.76
N ILE A 91 -3.11 -3.31 -12.43
CA ILE A 91 -3.19 -3.93 -13.77
C ILE A 91 -3.21 -5.46 -13.73
N GLY A 92 -2.90 -6.04 -12.57
CA GLY A 92 -2.96 -7.48 -12.33
C GLY A 92 -2.91 -7.76 -10.83
N TYR A 93 -3.59 -8.81 -10.40
CA TYR A 93 -3.56 -9.25 -9.00
C TYR A 93 -3.71 -10.76 -8.85
N SER A 94 -3.31 -11.27 -7.69
CA SER A 94 -3.60 -12.62 -7.24
C SER A 94 -3.96 -12.61 -5.76
N ASN A 95 -5.09 -13.22 -5.41
CA ASN A 95 -5.52 -13.39 -4.03
C ASN A 95 -5.19 -14.82 -3.54
N THR A 96 -4.77 -14.97 -2.30
CA THR A 96 -4.52 -16.28 -1.69
C THR A 96 -4.91 -16.27 -0.22
N LEU A 97 -5.80 -17.18 0.17
CA LEU A 97 -6.06 -17.49 1.58
C LEU A 97 -4.83 -18.18 2.17
N LYS A 98 -4.26 -17.59 3.23
CA LYS A 98 -3.07 -18.11 3.91
C LYS A 98 -3.41 -19.02 5.08
N TYR A 99 -4.47 -18.71 5.82
CA TYR A 99 -4.92 -19.39 7.03
C TYR A 99 -6.42 -19.25 7.19
#